data_AF-A0A6L7G433-F1
#
_entry.id   AF-A0A6L7G433-F1
#
_cell.length_a   1.000
_cell.length_b   1.000
_cell.length_c   1.000
_cell.angle_alpha   90.00
_cell.angle_beta   90.00
_cell.angle_gamma   90.00
#
_symmetry.space_group_name_H-M   'P 1'
#
loop_
_entity.id
_entity.type
_entity.pdbx_description
1 polymer ?
#
loop_
_entity_poly.entity_id
_entity_poly.type
_entity_poly.pdbx_seq_one_letter_code
_entity_poly.pdbx_strand_id
1 'polypeptide(L)'
;MTDLKIGLTPEIRAVAEAYGCTTAQTAYLLATAAWETAASLEPVREAYYLGSKAEAYREKLRYYPWYGRGLVQLTWEANYISAGQKLDMDFLTDPDAVMEPDAAVKILVHGSMEGWFTGKKLTDYVSATRCDFEGARHVINGTDRAADIAALATEYLAALQPDTRRTLRRGSSGDPVPELQTLLASAGFDVGAADGLFGRQTEDAVEAFQTARRLLPDGIVGPATWGVLLAA
;
A
#
# COMPACT_ATOMS: atom_id res chain seq x y z
N MET A 1 5.71 -2.32 -9.56
CA MET A 1 4.80 -1.16 -9.53
C MET A 1 3.76 -1.45 -8.47
N THR A 2 3.70 -0.63 -7.43
CA THR A 2 2.77 -0.76 -6.30
C THR A 2 1.37 -0.36 -6.73
N ASP A 3 0.51 -1.35 -6.99
CA ASP A 3 -0.88 -1.11 -7.37
C ASP A 3 -1.73 -0.85 -6.12
N LEU A 4 -2.31 0.35 -6.05
CA LEU A 4 -3.12 0.82 -4.93
C LEU A 4 -4.56 0.29 -4.93
N LYS A 5 -4.88 -0.67 -5.81
CA LYS A 5 -6.22 -1.27 -5.95
C LYS A 5 -6.28 -2.76 -5.62
N ILE A 6 -5.15 -3.40 -5.31
CA ILE A 6 -5.11 -4.84 -5.05
C ILE A 6 -5.51 -5.15 -3.61
N GLY A 7 -6.11 -6.33 -3.40
CA GLY A 7 -6.45 -6.85 -2.08
C GLY A 7 -7.16 -5.80 -1.21
N LEU A 8 -6.73 -5.68 0.04
CA LEU A 8 -7.27 -4.73 1.01
C LEU A 8 -6.60 -3.36 0.99
N THR A 9 -5.93 -2.97 -0.10
CA THR A 9 -5.27 -1.65 -0.18
C THR A 9 -6.23 -0.48 0.12
N PRO A 10 -7.45 -0.43 -0.48
CA PRO A 10 -8.40 0.65 -0.19
C PRO A 10 -8.81 0.71 1.29
N GLU A 11 -9.06 -0.43 1.91
CA GLU A 11 -9.48 -0.56 3.30
C GLU A 11 -8.35 -0.17 4.27
N ILE A 12 -7.12 -0.62 4.00
CA ILE A 12 -5.94 -0.21 4.78
C ILE A 12 -5.79 1.31 4.75
N ARG A 13 -5.93 1.92 3.58
CA ARG A 13 -5.84 3.38 3.44
C ARG A 13 -6.97 4.09 4.18
N ALA A 14 -8.20 3.62 4.07
CA ALA A 14 -9.36 4.21 4.73
C ALA A 14 -9.22 4.15 6.26
N VAL A 15 -8.82 3.01 6.82
CA VAL A 15 -8.62 2.86 8.27
C VAL A 15 -7.41 3.66 8.74
N ALA A 16 -6.31 3.68 7.98
CA ALA A 16 -5.14 4.50 8.32
C ALA A 16 -5.48 5.99 8.33
N GLU A 17 -6.25 6.48 7.35
CA GLU A 17 -6.75 7.85 7.30
C GLU A 17 -7.67 8.17 8.49
N ALA A 18 -8.64 7.29 8.79
CA ALA A 18 -9.53 7.46 9.93
C ALA A 18 -8.79 7.45 11.29
N TYR A 19 -7.69 6.71 11.39
CA TYR A 19 -6.80 6.72 12.55
C TYR A 19 -5.95 8.01 12.64
N GLY A 20 -5.78 8.73 11.53
CA GLY A 20 -4.91 9.92 11.45
C GLY A 20 -3.45 9.60 11.11
N CYS A 21 -3.19 8.48 10.42
CA CYS A 21 -1.86 8.16 9.92
C CYS A 21 -1.39 9.16 8.85
N THR A 22 -0.12 9.52 8.88
CA THR A 22 0.55 10.25 7.79
C THR A 22 0.70 9.38 6.55
N THR A 23 0.91 9.99 5.38
CA THR A 23 1.18 9.26 4.13
C THR A 23 2.36 8.29 4.26
N ALA A 24 3.43 8.67 4.96
CA ALA A 24 4.58 7.81 5.20
C ALA A 24 4.25 6.62 6.10
N GLN A 25 3.44 6.81 7.14
CA GLN A 25 2.97 5.70 7.97
C GLN A 25 2.08 4.74 7.18
N THR A 26 1.14 5.27 6.38
CA THR A 26 0.30 4.45 5.50
C THR A 26 1.13 3.67 4.48
N ALA A 27 2.17 4.29 3.90
CA ALA A 27 3.08 3.60 2.99
C ALA A 27 3.78 2.41 3.64
N TYR A 28 4.26 2.59 4.87
CA TYR A 28 4.91 1.52 5.61
C TYR A 28 3.95 0.37 5.99
N LEU A 29 2.71 0.70 6.35
CA LEU A 29 1.66 -0.29 6.65
C LEU A 29 1.34 -1.14 5.42
N LEU A 30 1.23 -0.53 4.23
CA LEU A 30 1.03 -1.25 2.97
C LEU A 30 2.23 -2.13 2.62
N ALA A 31 3.45 -1.62 2.78
CA ALA A 31 4.66 -2.40 2.52
C ALA A 31 4.76 -3.62 3.43
N THR A 32 4.45 -3.45 4.71
CA THR A 32 4.41 -4.55 5.69
C THR A 32 3.38 -5.59 5.27
N ALA A 33 2.14 -5.18 5.01
CA ALA A 33 1.08 -6.10 4.62
C ALA A 33 1.42 -6.83 3.31
N ALA A 34 1.97 -6.12 2.32
CA ALA A 34 2.36 -6.71 1.05
C ALA A 34 3.49 -7.72 1.25
N TRP A 35 4.47 -7.42 2.10
CA TRP A 35 5.54 -8.35 2.44
C TRP A 35 5.02 -9.65 3.05
N GLU A 36 4.18 -9.55 4.08
CA GLU A 36 3.67 -10.70 4.83
C GLU A 36 2.66 -11.55 4.03
N THR A 37 2.08 -11.01 2.95
CA THR A 37 1.04 -11.65 2.13
C THR A 37 1.51 -12.03 0.73
N ALA A 38 2.83 -11.99 0.46
CA ALA A 38 3.39 -12.23 -0.87
C ALA A 38 2.78 -11.34 -1.96
N ALA A 39 2.63 -10.05 -1.62
CA ALA A 39 2.07 -8.96 -2.42
C ALA A 39 0.58 -9.07 -2.76
N SER A 40 -0.17 -10.04 -2.24
CA SER A 40 -1.62 -10.10 -2.50
C SER A 40 -2.39 -8.99 -1.79
N LEU A 41 -1.90 -8.54 -0.63
CA LEU A 41 -2.63 -7.69 0.32
C LEU A 41 -3.97 -8.30 0.76
N GLU A 42 -4.07 -9.63 0.71
CA GLU A 42 -5.17 -10.39 1.27
C GLU A 42 -4.69 -11.07 2.56
N PRO A 43 -5.53 -11.14 3.60
CA PRO A 43 -5.24 -11.89 4.82
C PRO A 43 -4.85 -13.35 4.50
N VAL A 44 -3.74 -13.83 5.06
CA VAL A 44 -3.28 -15.22 4.85
C VAL A 44 -3.14 -15.97 6.17
N ARG A 45 -3.34 -17.29 6.11
CA ARG A 45 -3.03 -18.20 7.22
C ARG A 45 -1.59 -18.68 7.10
N GLU A 46 -0.95 -18.91 8.24
CA GLU A 46 0.38 -19.50 8.30
C GLU A 46 0.43 -20.79 7.46
N ALA A 47 1.47 -20.90 6.62
CA ALA A 47 1.67 -22.00 5.69
C ALA A 47 0.58 -22.22 4.62
N TYR A 48 -0.19 -21.19 4.24
CA TYR A 48 -1.23 -21.30 3.19
C TYR A 48 -0.70 -21.86 1.85
N TYR A 49 0.57 -21.59 1.51
CA TYR A 49 1.23 -22.09 0.30
C TYR A 49 1.38 -23.62 0.25
N LEU A 50 1.18 -24.33 1.36
CA LEU A 50 1.21 -25.80 1.41
C LEU A 50 -0.09 -26.47 0.92
N GLY A 51 -1.12 -25.70 0.58
CA GLY A 51 -2.39 -26.21 0.07
C GLY A 51 -3.04 -27.20 1.03
N SER A 52 -3.38 -28.41 0.55
CA SER A 52 -4.05 -29.45 1.35
C SER A 52 -3.24 -29.95 2.56
N LYS A 53 -1.93 -29.69 2.61
CA LYS A 53 -1.06 -30.07 3.74
C LYS A 53 -1.00 -29.01 4.85
N ALA A 54 -1.56 -27.82 4.61
CA ALA A 54 -1.39 -26.68 5.50
C ALA A 54 -2.02 -26.93 6.89
N GLU A 55 -3.19 -27.56 6.95
CA GLU A 55 -3.87 -27.82 8.24
C GLU A 55 -3.08 -28.79 9.12
N ALA A 56 -2.70 -29.94 8.58
CA ALA A 56 -1.89 -30.94 9.28
C ALA A 56 -0.50 -30.41 9.68
N TYR A 57 0.00 -29.36 9.02
CA TYR A 57 1.19 -28.64 9.46
C TYR A 57 0.88 -27.75 10.68
N ARG A 58 -0.19 -26.96 10.62
CA ARG A 58 -0.58 -26.02 11.68
C ARG A 58 -0.95 -26.71 12.99
N GLU A 59 -1.64 -27.84 12.93
CA GLU A 59 -2.00 -28.66 14.12
C GLU A 59 -0.78 -29.10 14.94
N LYS A 60 0.43 -29.11 14.35
CA LYS A 60 1.68 -29.49 15.01
C LYS A 60 2.42 -28.30 15.63
N LEU A 61 1.96 -27.08 15.39
CA LEU A 61 2.60 -25.88 15.93
C LEU A 61 2.34 -25.82 17.44
N ARG A 62 3.37 -25.46 18.21
CA ARG A 62 3.30 -25.36 19.69
C ARG A 62 2.25 -24.36 20.20
N TYR A 63 1.78 -23.47 19.32
CA TYR A 63 0.84 -22.41 19.60
C TYR A 63 -0.50 -22.63 18.87
N TYR A 64 -0.75 -23.81 18.28
CA TYR A 64 -2.08 -24.13 17.74
C TYR A 64 -3.16 -24.00 18.84
N PRO A 65 -4.35 -23.42 18.57
CA PRO A 65 -4.85 -22.92 17.27
C PRO A 65 -4.45 -21.48 16.90
N TRP A 66 -3.61 -20.84 17.71
CA TRP A 66 -3.15 -19.43 17.62
C TRP A 66 -1.96 -19.22 16.67
N TYR A 67 -1.99 -19.90 15.53
CA TYR A 67 -1.01 -19.70 14.44
C TYR A 67 -1.25 -18.39 13.69
N GLY A 68 -0.28 -17.99 12.87
CA GLY A 68 -0.28 -16.73 12.13
C GLY A 68 -1.52 -16.54 11.26
N ARG A 69 -2.25 -15.43 11.44
CA ARG A 69 -3.36 -15.01 10.58
C ARG A 69 -3.29 -13.52 10.25
N GLY A 70 -4.04 -13.13 9.22
CA GLY A 70 -4.21 -11.73 8.86
C GLY A 70 -3.08 -11.16 8.01
N LEU A 71 -3.04 -9.83 7.93
CA LEU A 71 -2.06 -9.06 7.13
C LEU A 71 -0.68 -8.98 7.80
N VAL A 72 -0.57 -9.33 9.08
CA VAL A 72 0.68 -9.20 9.88
C VAL A 72 1.06 -10.48 10.62
N GLN A 73 0.44 -11.62 10.28
CA GLN A 73 0.70 -12.92 10.93
C GLN A 73 0.58 -12.85 12.46
N LEU A 74 -0.58 -12.40 12.98
CA LEU A 74 -0.86 -12.39 14.42
C LEU A 74 -0.73 -13.82 14.97
N THR A 75 0.15 -14.03 15.94
CA THR A 75 0.46 -15.35 16.53
C THR A 75 0.35 -15.30 18.05
N TRP A 76 0.16 -16.46 18.68
CA TRP A 76 0.04 -16.66 20.13
C TRP A 76 -1.26 -16.21 20.78
N GLU A 77 -1.80 -17.05 21.67
CA GLU A 77 -3.06 -16.82 22.39
C GLU A 77 -3.17 -15.44 23.04
N ALA A 78 -2.12 -15.00 23.74
CA ALA A 78 -2.11 -13.71 24.42
C ALA A 78 -2.34 -12.53 23.47
N ASN A 79 -1.81 -12.61 22.24
CA ASN A 79 -1.99 -11.56 21.24
C ASN A 79 -3.40 -11.58 20.65
N TYR A 80 -3.98 -12.76 20.46
CA TYR A 80 -5.39 -12.91 20.05
C TYR A 80 -6.33 -12.32 21.11
N ILE A 81 -6.11 -12.65 22.39
CA ILE A 81 -6.88 -12.08 23.51
C ILE A 81 -6.76 -10.56 23.53
N SER A 82 -5.52 -10.04 23.48
CA SER A 82 -5.28 -8.61 23.55
C SER A 82 -5.89 -7.87 22.36
N ALA A 83 -5.76 -8.40 21.15
CA ALA A 83 -6.34 -7.78 19.95
C ALA A 83 -7.87 -7.80 20.01
N GLY A 84 -8.46 -8.94 20.39
CA GLY A 84 -9.92 -9.06 20.53
C GLY A 84 -10.49 -8.08 21.55
N GLN A 85 -9.88 -7.97 22.73
CA GLN A 85 -10.30 -7.00 23.75
C GLN A 85 -10.19 -5.54 23.28
N LYS A 86 -9.13 -5.19 22.54
CA LYS A 86 -8.90 -3.84 22.05
C LYS A 86 -9.83 -3.45 20.90
N LEU A 87 -10.29 -4.43 20.12
CA LEU A 87 -11.20 -4.23 19.00
C LEU A 87 -12.67 -4.50 19.34
N ASP A 88 -12.96 -4.95 20.57
CA ASP A 88 -14.27 -5.43 20.98
C ASP A 88 -14.78 -6.56 20.07
N MET A 89 -13.90 -7.53 19.79
CA MET A 89 -14.14 -8.69 18.92
C MET A 89 -13.76 -9.99 19.64
N ASP A 90 -14.56 -11.05 19.43
CA ASP A 90 -14.26 -12.37 20.00
C ASP A 90 -13.44 -13.22 19.03
N PHE A 91 -12.12 -13.22 19.23
CA PHE A 91 -11.20 -14.10 18.52
C PHE A 91 -10.92 -15.41 19.27
N LEU A 92 -11.44 -15.56 20.50
CA LEU A 92 -11.20 -16.76 21.28
C LEU A 92 -12.08 -17.91 20.83
N THR A 93 -13.35 -17.59 20.57
CA THR A 93 -14.32 -18.57 20.06
C THR A 93 -14.07 -18.87 18.58
N ASP A 94 -13.68 -17.86 17.80
CA ASP A 94 -13.37 -17.99 16.38
C ASP A 94 -12.05 -17.26 16.02
N PRO A 95 -10.90 -17.96 16.06
CA PRO A 95 -9.62 -17.36 15.69
C PRO A 95 -9.56 -16.98 14.20
N ASP A 96 -10.38 -17.58 13.35
CA ASP A 96 -10.42 -17.25 11.92
C ASP A 96 -11.09 -15.91 11.65
N ALA A 97 -11.81 -15.33 12.61
CA ALA A 97 -12.33 -13.96 12.49
C ALA A 97 -11.21 -12.91 12.31
N VAL A 98 -9.95 -13.21 12.67
CA VAL A 98 -8.77 -12.37 12.33
C VAL A 98 -8.50 -12.27 10.83
N MET A 99 -9.04 -13.20 10.03
CA MET A 99 -8.95 -13.19 8.57
C MET A 99 -9.97 -12.25 7.93
N GLU A 100 -11.01 -11.84 8.66
CA GLU A 100 -12.01 -10.93 8.13
C GLU A 100 -11.39 -9.55 7.84
N PRO A 101 -11.72 -8.91 6.70
CA PRO A 101 -11.07 -7.67 6.28
C PRO A 101 -11.02 -6.57 7.35
N ASP A 102 -12.15 -6.35 8.04
CA ASP A 102 -12.24 -5.32 9.07
C ASP A 102 -11.29 -5.59 10.25
N ALA A 103 -11.26 -6.83 10.74
CA ALA A 103 -10.36 -7.24 11.82
C ALA A 103 -8.89 -7.18 11.38
N ALA A 104 -8.56 -7.76 10.22
CA ALA A 104 -7.19 -7.83 9.72
C ALA A 104 -6.57 -6.44 9.51
N VAL A 105 -7.34 -5.51 8.94
CA VAL A 105 -6.89 -4.13 8.70
C VAL A 105 -6.76 -3.37 10.01
N LYS A 106 -7.73 -3.48 10.93
CA LYS A 106 -7.64 -2.82 12.24
C LYS A 106 -6.45 -3.33 13.05
N ILE A 107 -6.19 -4.64 13.04
CA ILE A 107 -5.01 -5.22 13.70
C ILE A 107 -3.72 -4.65 13.10
N LEU A 108 -3.59 -4.59 11.77
CA LEU A 108 -2.43 -3.97 11.12
C LEU A 108 -2.25 -2.51 11.55
N VAL A 109 -3.29 -1.68 11.42
CA VAL A 109 -3.21 -0.23 11.65
C VAL A 109 -3.06 0.09 13.14
N HIS A 110 -4.05 -0.28 13.96
CA HIS A 110 -4.03 0.02 15.40
C HIS A 110 -2.87 -0.69 16.09
N GLY A 111 -2.63 -1.96 15.74
CA GLY A 111 -1.54 -2.73 16.33
C GLY A 111 -0.16 -2.12 16.06
N SER A 112 0.07 -1.61 14.85
CA SER A 112 1.32 -0.92 14.52
C SER A 112 1.45 0.44 15.20
N MET A 113 0.35 1.18 15.30
CA MET A 113 0.36 2.53 15.89
C MET A 113 0.45 2.52 17.43
N GLU A 114 -0.05 1.47 18.05
CA GLU A 114 -0.10 1.33 19.51
C GLU A 114 0.93 0.34 20.07
N GLY A 115 1.60 -0.43 19.21
CA GLY A 115 2.67 -1.34 19.57
C GLY A 115 2.20 -2.67 20.14
N TRP A 116 1.17 -3.28 19.56
CA TRP A 116 0.58 -4.52 20.09
C TRP A 116 1.48 -5.75 19.94
N PHE A 117 2.42 -5.73 19.00
CA PHE A 117 3.20 -6.93 18.64
C PHE A 117 4.51 -7.04 19.45
N THR A 118 5.33 -5.99 19.42
CA THR A 118 6.66 -5.97 20.08
C THR A 118 6.76 -4.91 21.18
N GLY A 119 5.71 -4.12 21.41
CA GLY A 119 5.72 -2.93 22.25
C GLY A 119 6.27 -1.68 21.56
N LYS A 120 6.80 -1.79 20.33
CA LYS A 120 7.28 -0.65 19.53
C LYS A 120 6.17 -0.09 18.67
N LYS A 121 6.08 1.25 18.59
CA LYS A 121 5.05 1.93 17.82
C LYS A 121 5.63 2.42 16.50
N LEU A 122 4.80 2.47 15.47
CA LEU A 122 5.21 3.05 14.19
C LEU A 122 5.60 4.52 14.34
N THR A 123 4.97 5.25 15.27
CA THR A 123 5.31 6.64 15.61
C THR A 123 6.71 6.81 16.21
N ASP A 124 7.31 5.75 16.75
CA ASP A 124 8.69 5.78 17.26
C ASP A 124 9.72 5.88 16.12
N TYR A 125 9.33 5.59 14.87
CA TYR A 125 10.22 5.54 13.70
C TYR A 125 9.76 6.45 12.56
N VAL A 126 8.45 6.53 12.33
CA VAL A 126 7.85 7.31 11.25
C VAL A 126 6.85 8.31 11.85
N SER A 127 7.11 9.58 11.63
CA SER A 127 6.31 10.71 12.13
C SER A 127 6.31 11.84 11.10
N ALA A 128 5.70 12.99 11.42
CA ALA A 128 5.72 14.16 10.55
C ALA A 128 7.13 14.69 10.24
N THR A 129 8.12 14.43 11.10
CA THR A 129 9.48 14.98 10.96
C THR A 129 10.57 13.91 10.84
N ARG A 130 10.20 12.63 10.89
CA ARG A 130 11.14 11.50 10.81
C ARG A 130 10.55 10.41 9.94
N CYS A 131 11.37 9.84 9.06
CA CYS A 131 11.00 8.68 8.26
C CYS A 131 12.13 7.65 8.33
N ASP A 132 11.98 6.66 9.23
CA ASP A 132 12.92 5.56 9.41
C ASP A 132 12.20 4.22 9.13
N PHE A 133 12.03 3.90 7.85
CA PHE A 133 11.32 2.68 7.45
C PHE A 133 12.08 1.39 7.81
N GLU A 134 13.41 1.40 7.78
CA GLU A 134 14.18 0.22 8.18
C GLU A 134 14.01 -0.05 9.68
N GLY A 135 14.14 0.99 10.51
CA GLY A 135 13.93 0.88 11.96
C GLY A 135 12.50 0.46 12.31
N ALA A 136 11.51 0.88 11.52
CA ALA A 136 10.11 0.53 11.72
C ALA A 136 9.83 -0.98 11.64
N ARG A 137 10.74 -1.82 11.10
CA ARG A 137 10.58 -3.29 11.12
C ARG A 137 10.42 -3.85 12.53
N HIS A 138 11.01 -3.18 13.52
CA HIS A 138 10.87 -3.48 14.94
C HIS A 138 9.43 -3.47 15.46
N VAL A 139 8.49 -2.83 14.76
CA VAL A 139 7.07 -2.78 15.14
C VAL A 139 6.42 -4.16 15.04
N ILE A 140 6.75 -4.93 13.99
CA ILE A 140 6.13 -6.23 13.71
C ILE A 140 7.01 -7.38 14.18
N ASN A 141 8.31 -7.30 13.92
CA ASN A 141 9.28 -8.35 14.22
C ASN A 141 10.65 -7.72 14.55
N GLY A 142 11.75 -8.47 14.49
CA GLY A 142 13.11 -7.94 14.62
C GLY A 142 13.54 -7.10 13.40
N THR A 143 14.73 -7.35 12.86
CA THR A 143 15.27 -6.62 11.68
C THR A 143 15.29 -7.44 10.40
N ASP A 144 14.67 -8.63 10.41
CA ASP A 144 14.65 -9.49 9.24
C ASP A 144 13.94 -8.81 8.06
N ARG A 145 14.64 -8.78 6.91
CA ARG A 145 14.20 -8.15 5.64
C ARG A 145 13.84 -6.66 5.78
N ALA A 146 14.36 -5.97 6.80
CA ALA A 146 14.06 -4.57 7.07
C ALA A 146 14.36 -3.65 5.86
N ALA A 147 15.51 -3.83 5.22
CA ALA A 147 15.90 -3.06 4.03
C ALA A 147 14.96 -3.31 2.84
N ASP A 148 14.55 -4.56 2.60
CA ASP A 148 13.63 -4.90 1.51
C ASP A 148 12.25 -4.27 1.74
N ILE A 149 11.73 -4.34 2.97
CA ILE A 149 10.44 -3.73 3.34
C ILE A 149 10.51 -2.21 3.29
N ALA A 150 11.64 -1.61 3.69
CA ALA A 150 11.85 -0.16 3.61
C ALA A 150 11.90 0.34 2.16
N ALA A 151 12.53 -0.42 1.25
CA ALA A 151 12.49 -0.13 -0.17
C ALA A 151 11.05 -0.17 -0.71
N LEU A 152 10.29 -1.21 -0.36
CA LEU A 152 8.88 -1.32 -0.74
C LEU A 152 8.02 -0.19 -0.14
N ALA A 153 8.28 0.23 1.10
CA ALA A 153 7.62 1.38 1.71
C ALA A 153 7.92 2.68 0.98
N THR A 154 9.13 2.83 0.45
CA THR A 154 9.50 3.98 -0.39
C THR A 154 8.71 3.99 -1.70
N GLU A 155 8.52 2.83 -2.33
CA GLU A 155 7.66 2.69 -3.52
C GLU A 155 6.20 3.05 -3.22
N TYR A 156 5.64 2.54 -2.11
CA TYR A 156 4.29 2.91 -1.68
C TYR A 156 4.19 4.41 -1.33
N LEU A 157 5.21 5.00 -0.72
CA LEU A 157 5.22 6.42 -0.39
C LEU A 157 5.15 7.27 -1.66
N ALA A 158 5.95 6.93 -2.67
CA ALA A 158 5.89 7.60 -3.97
C ALA A 158 4.50 7.44 -4.64
N ALA A 159 3.91 6.25 -4.58
CA ALA A 159 2.58 5.99 -5.15
C ALA A 159 1.44 6.71 -4.40
N LEU A 160 1.58 6.92 -3.08
CA LEU A 160 0.57 7.58 -2.25
C LEU A 160 0.69 9.10 -2.22
N GLN A 161 1.84 9.67 -2.62
CA GLN A 161 1.98 11.11 -2.65
C GLN A 161 0.98 11.71 -3.65
N PRO A 162 0.23 12.73 -3.26
CA PRO A 162 -0.61 13.44 -4.20
C PRO A 162 0.29 14.03 -5.28
N ASP A 163 -0.07 13.84 -6.54
CA ASP A 163 0.71 14.40 -7.62
C ASP A 163 0.60 15.94 -7.57
N THR A 164 1.70 16.57 -7.16
CA THR A 164 1.83 18.03 -7.06
C THR A 164 2.41 18.65 -8.32
N ARG A 165 2.64 17.86 -9.38
CA ARG A 165 3.07 18.39 -10.68
C ARG A 165 2.07 19.44 -11.15
N ARG A 166 2.62 20.53 -11.71
CA ARG A 166 1.83 21.60 -12.29
C ARG A 166 0.84 21.03 -13.32
N THR A 167 -0.41 21.46 -13.24
CA THR A 167 -1.41 21.15 -14.26
C THR A 167 -0.94 21.65 -15.62
N LEU A 168 -0.80 20.74 -16.59
CA LEU A 168 -0.41 21.07 -17.96
C LEU A 168 -1.62 21.15 -18.87
N ARG A 169 -1.53 22.03 -19.86
CA ARG A 169 -2.52 22.27 -20.90
C ARG A 169 -1.83 22.96 -22.07
N ARG A 170 -2.51 23.05 -23.22
CA ARG A 170 -1.99 23.75 -24.40
C ARG A 170 -1.39 25.12 -24.04
N GLY A 171 -0.17 25.37 -24.52
CA GLY A 171 0.63 26.55 -24.18
C GLY A 171 1.53 26.41 -22.94
N SER A 172 1.45 25.29 -22.22
CA SER A 172 2.45 24.94 -21.20
C SER A 172 3.78 24.60 -21.86
N SER A 173 4.88 24.85 -21.16
CA SER A 173 6.23 24.55 -21.63
C SER A 173 7.18 24.32 -20.45
N GLY A 174 8.37 23.80 -20.74
CA GLY A 174 9.41 23.51 -19.75
C GLY A 174 9.26 22.13 -19.13
N ASP A 175 10.07 21.86 -18.10
CA ASP A 175 10.43 20.53 -17.58
C ASP A 175 9.32 19.47 -17.43
N PRO A 176 8.06 19.78 -17.05
CA PRO A 176 7.04 18.73 -16.98
C PRO A 176 6.48 18.31 -18.35
N VAL A 177 6.70 19.08 -19.43
CA VAL A 177 6.15 18.77 -20.77
C VAL A 177 6.95 17.68 -21.51
N PRO A 178 8.29 17.68 -21.54
CA PRO A 178 9.04 16.56 -22.12
C PRO A 178 8.76 15.22 -21.44
N GLU A 179 8.60 15.22 -20.10
CA GLU A 179 8.20 14.02 -19.34
C GLU A 179 6.84 13.51 -19.79
N LEU A 180 5.84 14.39 -19.85
CA LEU A 180 4.50 14.05 -20.36
C LEU A 180 4.56 13.46 -21.77
N GLN A 181 5.27 14.12 -22.69
CA GLN A 181 5.40 13.68 -24.08
C GLN A 181 6.04 12.30 -24.16
N THR A 182 7.09 12.04 -23.38
CA THR A 182 7.76 10.74 -23.32
C THR A 182 6.85 9.64 -22.78
N LEU A 183 6.08 9.91 -21.72
CA LEU A 183 5.15 8.96 -21.13
C LEU A 183 4.00 8.62 -22.09
N LEU A 184 3.40 9.62 -22.75
CA LEU A 184 2.36 9.42 -23.75
C LEU A 184 2.86 8.61 -24.95
N ALA A 185 4.05 8.93 -25.47
CA ALA A 185 4.67 8.18 -26.55
C ALA A 185 4.93 6.73 -26.16
N SER A 186 5.43 6.50 -24.94
CA SER A 186 5.65 5.15 -24.39
C SER A 186 4.34 4.38 -24.21
N ALA A 187 3.25 5.07 -23.90
CA ALA A 187 1.90 4.51 -23.82
C ALA A 187 1.23 4.32 -25.21
N GLY A 188 1.91 4.65 -26.30
CA GLY A 188 1.45 4.44 -27.67
C GLY A 188 0.64 5.60 -28.28
N PHE A 189 0.70 6.79 -27.69
CA PHE A 189 0.00 7.99 -28.18
C PHE A 189 0.98 8.92 -28.90
N ASP A 190 0.62 9.35 -30.12
CA ASP A 190 1.48 10.21 -30.93
C ASP A 190 1.43 11.67 -30.45
N VAL A 191 2.52 12.11 -29.83
CA VAL A 191 2.72 13.49 -29.36
C VAL A 191 3.55 14.35 -30.32
N GLY A 192 4.01 13.79 -31.44
CA GLY A 192 5.05 14.37 -32.28
C GLY A 192 6.44 14.31 -31.62
N ALA A 193 7.22 15.37 -31.77
CA ALA A 193 8.53 15.47 -31.11
C ALA A 193 8.35 15.83 -29.63
N ALA A 194 9.13 15.18 -28.74
CA ALA A 194 9.21 15.56 -27.33
C ALA A 194 10.05 16.84 -27.15
N ASP A 195 9.55 17.96 -27.68
CA ASP A 195 10.21 19.26 -27.77
C ASP A 195 9.99 20.15 -26.53
N GLY A 196 9.22 19.67 -25.55
CA GLY A 196 8.89 20.42 -24.35
C GLY A 196 7.87 21.53 -24.54
N LEU A 197 7.14 21.53 -25.67
CA LEU A 197 6.06 22.45 -25.96
C LEU A 197 4.72 21.69 -25.97
N PHE A 198 3.80 22.10 -25.10
CA PHE A 198 2.46 21.52 -25.08
C PHE A 198 1.64 22.18 -26.20
N GLY A 199 1.84 21.69 -27.42
CA GLY A 199 1.14 22.11 -28.62
C GLY A 199 -0.16 21.33 -28.86
N ARG A 200 -0.74 21.52 -30.04
CA ARG A 200 -2.00 20.86 -30.43
C ARG A 200 -1.87 19.34 -30.49
N GLN A 201 -0.76 18.81 -31.01
CA GLN A 201 -0.53 17.35 -31.05
C GLN A 201 -0.46 16.74 -29.66
N THR A 202 0.23 17.39 -28.72
CA THR A 202 0.27 16.92 -27.32
C THR A 202 -1.11 16.95 -26.67
N GLU A 203 -1.92 17.98 -26.95
CA GLU A 203 -3.33 18.06 -26.48
C GLU A 203 -4.18 16.91 -27.04
N ASP A 204 -4.15 16.69 -28.36
CA ASP A 204 -4.89 15.61 -29.01
C ASP A 204 -4.45 14.22 -28.46
N ALA A 205 -3.16 14.03 -28.18
CA ALA A 205 -2.63 12.81 -27.56
C ALA A 205 -3.11 12.62 -26.11
N VAL A 206 -3.19 13.71 -25.33
CA VAL A 206 -3.73 13.69 -23.95
C VAL A 206 -5.20 13.31 -23.97
N GLU A 207 -6.02 13.92 -24.83
CA GLU A 207 -7.44 13.59 -24.94
C GLU A 207 -7.66 12.13 -25.36
N ALA A 208 -6.86 11.63 -26.30
CA ALA A 208 -6.88 10.24 -26.72
C ALA A 208 -6.50 9.28 -25.57
N PHE A 209 -5.46 9.61 -24.81
CA PHE A 209 -5.05 8.85 -23.63
C PHE A 209 -6.15 8.84 -22.57
N GLN A 210 -6.69 10.01 -22.22
CA GLN A 210 -7.77 10.16 -21.26
C GLN A 210 -8.99 9.33 -21.67
N THR A 211 -9.38 9.39 -22.95
CA THR A 211 -10.48 8.58 -23.50
C THR A 211 -10.19 7.08 -23.36
N ALA A 212 -9.01 6.63 -23.77
CA ALA A 212 -8.61 5.22 -23.68
C ALA A 212 -8.59 4.70 -22.24
N ARG A 213 -8.29 5.58 -21.28
CA ARG A 213 -8.23 5.26 -19.84
C ARG A 213 -9.51 5.61 -19.08
N ARG A 214 -10.58 6.01 -19.77
CA ARG A 214 -11.90 6.40 -19.19
C ARG A 214 -11.81 7.54 -18.17
N LEU A 215 -10.93 8.50 -18.42
CA LEU A 215 -10.85 9.77 -17.72
C LEU A 215 -11.71 10.83 -18.43
N LEU A 216 -11.87 12.01 -17.82
CA LEU A 216 -12.44 13.17 -18.51
C LEU A 216 -11.49 13.59 -19.65
N PRO A 217 -11.90 13.57 -20.94
CA PRO A 217 -11.04 13.91 -22.06
C PRO A 217 -11.06 15.42 -22.32
N ASP A 218 -10.42 16.18 -21.43
CA ASP A 218 -10.39 17.65 -21.45
C ASP A 218 -9.06 18.24 -21.98
N GLY A 219 -8.10 17.39 -22.35
CA GLY A 219 -6.78 17.82 -22.83
C GLY A 219 -5.90 18.42 -21.72
N ILE A 220 -6.32 18.32 -20.45
CA ILE A 220 -5.64 18.88 -19.29
C ILE A 220 -5.00 17.76 -18.46
N VAL A 221 -3.70 17.90 -18.23
CA VAL A 221 -2.94 16.94 -17.42
C VAL A 221 -2.88 17.44 -15.98
N GLY A 222 -3.92 17.12 -15.21
CA GLY A 222 -3.96 17.26 -13.75
C GLY A 222 -3.60 15.96 -13.01
N PRO A 223 -3.74 15.93 -11.67
CA PRO A 223 -3.34 14.78 -10.86
C PRO A 223 -3.95 13.43 -11.28
N ALA A 224 -5.20 13.42 -11.76
CA ALA A 224 -5.85 12.20 -12.24
C ALA A 224 -5.18 11.65 -13.51
N THR A 225 -4.85 12.52 -14.46
CA THR A 225 -4.18 12.12 -15.72
C THR A 225 -2.76 11.64 -15.45
N TRP A 226 -2.01 12.38 -14.63
CA TRP A 226 -0.66 11.98 -14.24
C TRP A 226 -0.64 10.65 -13.49
N GLY A 227 -1.57 10.44 -12.56
CA GLY A 227 -1.67 9.20 -11.81
C GLY A 227 -1.84 7.98 -12.71
N VAL A 228 -2.54 8.09 -13.84
CA VAL A 228 -2.68 6.99 -14.80
C VAL A 228 -1.47 6.85 -15.73
N LEU A 229 -0.80 7.95 -16.09
CA LEU A 229 0.41 7.91 -16.92
C LEU A 229 1.58 7.22 -16.21
N LEU A 230 1.74 7.47 -14.91
CA LEU A 230 2.84 6.90 -14.10
C LEU A 230 2.59 5.44 -13.71
N ALA A 231 1.33 5.01 -13.81
CA ALA A 231 0.90 3.64 -13.58
C ALA A 231 0.76 2.82 -14.89
N ALA A 232 1.13 3.40 -16.05
CA ALA A 232 1.05 2.76 -17.36
C ALA A 232 2.38 2.07 -17.71
#